data_AF-A0A2D6IXV4-F1
#
_entry.id   AF-A0A2D6IXV4-F1
#
_cell.length_a   1.000
_cell.length_b   1.000
_cell.length_c   1.000
_cell.angle_alpha   90.00
_cell.angle_beta   90.00
_cell.angle_gamma   90.00
#
_symmetry.space_group_name_H-M   'P 1'
#
loop_
_entity.id
_entity.type
_entity.pdbx_description
1 polymer ?
#
loop_
_entity_poly.entity_id
_entity_poly.type
_entity_poly.pdbx_seq_one_letter_code
_entity_poly.pdbx_strand_id
1 'polypeptide(L)'
;MMNKTARDEIMALVRSGTAAQVVDSGAEMVSFDADEKLREDDRKTLIADFRRYAAQEAATSERVAGANDVPQAITRYLRQLELPLQVLAAGEIISGGVDWGLADELEILNRPIRPDGDTVVTGCYAGLAEAGAIVTVSSAHFANELQFLAATHIVVVPVERIFADYEGLWSVVSREFAAGMPRSMNWIVGPSRTADLGVPSKLGAHGPARVHLLVVGG
;
A
#
# COMPACT_ATOMS: atom_id res chain seq x y z
N MET A 1 3.61 -29.77 41.85
CA MET A 1 3.81 -29.83 40.39
C MET A 1 2.57 -29.25 39.74
N MET A 2 2.63 -28.00 39.27
CA MET A 2 1.49 -27.29 38.67
C MET A 2 1.38 -27.71 37.19
N ASN A 3 0.23 -28.28 36.83
CA ASN A 3 -0.08 -28.71 35.46
C ASN A 3 -0.22 -27.45 34.58
N LYS A 4 0.74 -27.18 33.70
CA LYS A 4 0.58 -26.13 32.69
C LYS A 4 -0.50 -26.59 31.72
N THR A 5 -1.48 -25.73 31.45
CA THR A 5 -2.55 -26.08 30.52
C THR A 5 -2.03 -25.97 29.09
N ALA A 6 -2.59 -26.74 28.15
CA ALA A 6 -2.25 -26.63 26.72
C ALA A 6 -2.40 -25.18 26.19
N ARG A 7 -3.31 -24.41 26.80
CA ARG A 7 -3.46 -22.97 26.54
C ARG A 7 -2.21 -22.18 26.94
N ASP A 8 -1.61 -22.47 28.09
CA ASP A 8 -0.41 -21.77 28.55
C ASP A 8 0.81 -22.11 27.67
N GLU A 9 0.88 -23.35 27.19
CA GLU A 9 1.91 -23.79 26.25
C GLU A 9 1.76 -23.11 24.88
N ILE A 10 0.54 -23.03 24.35
CA ILE A 10 0.24 -22.31 23.11
C ILE A 10 0.55 -20.81 23.28
N MET A 11 0.13 -20.20 24.39
CA MET A 11 0.38 -18.78 24.64
C MET A 11 1.86 -18.48 24.90
N ALA A 12 2.62 -19.44 25.44
CA ALA A 12 4.07 -19.34 25.54
C ALA A 12 4.73 -19.47 24.16
N LEU A 13 4.24 -20.35 23.29
CA LEU A 13 4.69 -20.50 21.90
C LEU A 13 4.40 -19.24 21.06
N VAL A 14 3.25 -18.59 21.26
CA VAL A 14 2.92 -17.32 20.59
C VAL A 14 3.84 -16.20 21.06
N ARG A 15 4.14 -16.13 22.37
CA ARG A 15 5.08 -15.15 22.94
C ARG A 15 6.53 -15.40 22.55
N SER A 16 6.95 -16.65 22.39
CA SER A 16 8.28 -16.98 21.90
C SER A 16 8.38 -16.82 20.37
N GLY A 17 7.28 -17.04 19.65
CA GLY A 17 7.17 -16.83 18.21
C GLY A 17 7.06 -15.36 17.77
N THR A 18 6.75 -14.45 18.70
CA THR A 18 6.86 -12.99 18.46
C THR A 18 8.31 -12.49 18.55
N ALA A 19 9.23 -13.32 19.06
CA ALA A 19 10.67 -13.16 18.91
C ALA A 19 11.23 -13.96 17.72
N ALA A 20 10.37 -14.42 16.80
CA ALA A 20 10.86 -14.78 15.47
C ALA A 20 11.53 -13.53 14.93
N GLN A 21 12.85 -13.62 14.76
CA GLN A 21 13.62 -12.60 14.07
C GLN A 21 12.78 -12.16 12.87
N VAL A 22 12.53 -10.85 12.76
CA VAL A 22 12.18 -10.26 11.48
C VAL A 22 13.29 -10.74 10.57
N VAL A 23 12.99 -11.78 9.77
CA VAL A 23 13.83 -12.11 8.65
C VAL A 23 13.62 -10.90 7.78
N ASP A 24 14.56 -9.97 7.89
CA ASP A 24 14.71 -8.89 6.95
C ASP A 24 14.80 -9.59 5.60
N SER A 25 13.70 -9.57 4.86
CA SER A 25 13.60 -10.20 3.56
C SER A 25 14.46 -9.47 2.53
N GLY A 26 15.29 -8.51 2.95
CA GLY A 26 16.14 -7.70 2.09
C GLY A 26 15.32 -6.88 1.09
N ALA A 27 14.01 -6.73 1.35
CA ALA A 27 13.12 -5.94 0.51
C ALA A 27 13.27 -4.47 0.89
N GLU A 28 14.51 -3.96 0.82
CA GLU A 28 14.69 -2.58 0.42
C GLU A 28 13.97 -2.43 -0.92
N MET A 29 13.43 -1.24 -1.23
CA MET A 29 13.18 -0.90 -2.62
C MET A 29 14.51 -0.89 -3.37
N VAL A 30 14.99 -2.09 -3.72
CA VAL A 30 16.13 -2.27 -4.60
C VAL A 30 15.74 -1.53 -5.87
N SER A 31 16.58 -0.56 -6.24
CA SER A 31 16.42 0.16 -7.49
C SER A 31 16.24 -0.88 -8.59
N PHE A 32 15.17 -0.74 -9.34
CA PHE A 32 14.94 -1.59 -10.49
C PHE A 32 16.12 -1.43 -11.44
N ASP A 33 16.96 -2.46 -11.59
CA ASP A 33 17.65 -2.66 -12.86
C ASP A 33 16.57 -3.07 -13.85
N ALA A 34 15.92 -2.05 -14.40
CA ALA A 34 14.98 -2.16 -15.50
C ALA A 34 15.75 -2.64 -16.72
N ASP A 35 15.91 -3.95 -16.82
CA ASP A 35 16.57 -4.58 -17.96
C ASP A 35 15.81 -4.37 -19.28
N GLU A 36 14.61 -3.78 -19.24
CA GLU A 36 13.99 -3.12 -20.38
C GLU A 36 13.34 -1.78 -19.97
N LYS A 37 14.02 -0.67 -20.28
CA LYS A 37 13.36 0.64 -20.28
C LYS A 37 12.26 0.63 -21.35
N LEU A 38 11.01 0.56 -20.91
CA LEU A 38 9.85 0.85 -21.77
C LEU A 38 10.08 2.19 -22.48
N ARG A 39 9.74 2.24 -23.77
CA ARG A 39 9.71 3.51 -24.51
C ARG A 39 8.72 4.45 -23.82
N GLU A 40 8.98 5.75 -23.91
CA GLU A 40 8.17 6.77 -23.25
C GLU A 40 6.68 6.66 -23.59
N ASP A 41 6.34 6.41 -24.85
CA ASP A 41 4.96 6.27 -25.29
C ASP A 41 4.29 4.98 -24.77
N ASP A 42 5.05 3.89 -24.64
CA ASP A 42 4.57 2.65 -24.04
C ASP A 42 4.30 2.85 -22.55
N ARG A 43 5.18 3.59 -21.85
CA ARG A 43 5.01 3.95 -20.44
C ARG A 43 3.77 4.81 -20.20
N LYS A 44 3.53 5.82 -21.05
CA LYS A 44 2.31 6.63 -20.99
C LYS A 44 1.05 5.79 -21.17
N THR A 45 1.06 4.88 -22.14
CA THR A 45 -0.04 3.94 -22.39
C THR A 45 -0.28 3.06 -21.17
N LEU A 46 0.78 2.48 -20.62
CA LEU A 46 0.71 1.61 -19.44
C LEU A 46 0.13 2.33 -18.21
N ILE A 47 0.56 3.57 -17.93
CA ILE A 47 0.01 4.39 -16.86
C ILE A 47 -1.47 4.69 -17.11
N ALA A 48 -1.83 5.01 -18.35
CA ALA A 48 -3.22 5.30 -18.71
C ALA A 48 -4.12 4.07 -18.53
N ASP A 49 -3.66 2.89 -18.93
CA ASP A 49 -4.38 1.64 -18.75
C ASP A 49 -4.53 1.27 -17.28
N PHE A 50 -3.46 1.35 -16.49
CA PHE A 50 -3.51 1.12 -15.05
C PHE A 50 -4.56 1.99 -14.36
N ARG A 51 -4.56 3.30 -14.65
CA ARG A 51 -5.55 4.24 -14.09
C ARG A 51 -6.97 3.94 -14.57
N ARG A 52 -7.12 3.54 -15.84
CA ARG A 52 -8.41 3.16 -16.42
C ARG A 52 -8.99 1.93 -15.73
N TYR A 53 -8.21 0.87 -15.57
CA TYR A 53 -8.66 -0.35 -14.90
C TYR A 53 -8.88 -0.13 -13.40
N ALA A 54 -8.03 0.64 -12.73
CA ALA A 54 -8.25 1.00 -11.33
C ALA A 54 -9.58 1.75 -11.13
N ALA A 55 -9.93 2.65 -12.06
CA ALA A 55 -11.22 3.35 -12.05
C ALA A 55 -12.42 2.42 -12.30
N GLN A 56 -12.26 1.38 -13.12
CA GLN A 56 -13.31 0.35 -13.31
C GLN A 56 -13.60 -0.41 -12.02
N GLU A 57 -12.60 -0.54 -11.16
CA GLU A 57 -12.70 -1.15 -9.83
C GLU A 57 -13.00 -0.10 -8.74
N ALA A 58 -13.52 1.07 -9.10
CA ALA A 58 -13.93 2.15 -8.20
C ALA A 58 -12.81 2.80 -7.36
N ALA A 59 -11.53 2.56 -7.68
CA ALA A 59 -10.45 3.38 -7.14
C ALA A 59 -10.37 4.73 -7.87
N THR A 60 -9.94 5.76 -7.16
CA THR A 60 -9.62 7.07 -7.76
C THR A 60 -8.12 7.18 -8.00
N SER A 61 -7.67 8.01 -8.95
CA SER A 61 -6.22 8.19 -9.18
C SER A 61 -5.84 9.59 -9.66
N GLU A 62 -4.70 10.08 -9.16
CA GLU A 62 -4.04 11.32 -9.57
C GLU A 62 -2.58 11.00 -9.95
N ARG A 63 -2.05 11.67 -10.99
CA ARG A 63 -0.62 11.59 -11.34
C ARG A 63 0.09 12.83 -10.83
N VAL A 64 1.24 12.64 -10.18
CA VAL A 64 2.11 13.72 -9.70
C VAL A 64 3.54 13.53 -10.21
N ALA A 65 4.32 14.62 -10.29
CA ALA A 65 5.63 14.58 -10.93
C ALA A 65 6.69 13.90 -10.06
N GLY A 66 6.62 14.08 -8.74
CA GLY A 66 7.55 13.44 -7.81
C GLY A 66 7.03 13.35 -6.38
N ALA A 67 7.88 12.80 -5.50
CA ALA A 67 7.55 12.60 -4.09
C ALA A 67 7.19 13.90 -3.35
N ASN A 68 7.76 15.04 -3.78
CA ASN A 68 7.50 16.35 -3.18
C ASN A 68 6.08 16.88 -3.42
N ASP A 69 5.38 16.36 -4.45
CA ASP A 69 4.01 16.75 -4.78
C ASP A 69 2.96 15.90 -4.02
N VAL A 70 3.40 14.78 -3.42
CA VAL A 70 2.53 13.82 -2.73
C VAL A 70 1.76 14.48 -1.58
N PRO A 71 2.39 15.26 -0.66
CA PRO A 71 1.67 15.88 0.44
C PRO A 71 0.54 16.80 -0.02
N GLN A 72 0.77 17.67 -1.01
CA GLN A 72 -0.29 18.57 -1.48
C GLN A 72 -1.38 17.84 -2.26
N ALA A 73 -1.04 16.76 -2.97
CA ALA A 73 -2.03 15.92 -3.63
C ALA A 73 -2.96 15.26 -2.60
N ILE A 74 -2.40 14.73 -1.51
CA ILE A 74 -3.17 14.20 -0.38
C ILE A 74 -4.08 15.28 0.21
N THR A 75 -3.54 16.46 0.49
CA THR A 75 -4.34 17.58 1.03
C THR A 75 -5.49 17.96 0.10
N ARG A 76 -5.25 18.05 -1.22
CA ARG A 76 -6.30 18.32 -2.21
C ARG A 76 -7.39 17.26 -2.19
N TYR A 77 -6.99 15.98 -2.22
CA TYR A 77 -7.93 14.86 -2.21
C TYR A 77 -8.80 14.85 -0.95
N LEU A 78 -8.20 15.03 0.23
CA LEU A 78 -8.94 15.06 1.49
C LEU A 78 -9.91 16.24 1.56
N ARG A 79 -9.51 17.43 1.08
CA ARG A 79 -10.41 18.60 1.00
C ARG A 79 -11.61 18.36 0.09
N GLN A 80 -11.39 17.76 -1.08
CA GLN A 80 -12.47 17.46 -2.03
C GLN A 80 -13.54 16.53 -1.43
N LEU A 81 -13.13 15.67 -0.50
CA LEU A 81 -14.01 14.74 0.21
C LEU A 81 -14.49 15.26 1.57
N GLU A 82 -14.14 16.49 1.94
CA GLU A 82 -14.44 17.10 3.24
C GLU A 82 -13.97 16.23 4.43
N LEU A 83 -12.83 15.55 4.26
CA LEU A 83 -12.23 14.70 5.28
C LEU A 83 -11.23 15.48 6.15
N PRO A 84 -10.97 15.03 7.39
CA PRO A 84 -9.90 15.60 8.22
C PRO A 84 -8.55 15.57 7.49
N LEU A 85 -7.79 16.66 7.59
CA LEU A 85 -6.43 16.77 7.03
C LEU A 85 -5.40 16.09 7.96
N GLN A 86 -5.65 14.83 8.27
CA GLN A 86 -4.83 14.03 9.16
C GLN A 86 -4.61 12.65 8.54
N VAL A 87 -3.37 12.17 8.53
CA VAL A 87 -3.03 10.87 7.95
C VAL A 87 -2.10 10.06 8.84
N LEU A 88 -2.24 8.74 8.76
CA LEU A 88 -1.24 7.80 9.26
C LEU A 88 -0.36 7.36 8.09
N ALA A 89 0.92 7.71 8.13
CA ALA A 89 1.89 7.35 7.11
C ALA A 89 2.62 6.06 7.47
N ALA A 90 2.73 5.14 6.52
CA ALA A 90 3.67 4.01 6.63
C ALA A 90 5.12 4.53 6.67
N GLY A 91 6.02 3.75 7.27
CA GLY A 91 7.42 4.13 7.42
C GLY A 91 8.14 4.36 6.09
N GLU A 92 7.90 3.49 5.10
CA GLU A 92 8.40 3.67 3.74
C GLU A 92 7.24 3.69 2.75
N ILE A 93 7.22 4.73 1.92
CA ILE A 93 6.13 5.00 0.97
C ILE A 93 6.66 5.03 -0.47
N ILE A 94 7.80 5.70 -0.67
CA ILE A 94 8.50 5.81 -1.94
C ILE A 94 10.00 5.96 -1.65
N SER A 95 10.85 5.53 -2.59
CA SER A 95 12.30 5.71 -2.47
C SER A 95 12.64 7.19 -2.35
N GLY A 96 13.53 7.53 -1.41
CA GLY A 96 13.84 8.92 -1.06
C GLY A 96 12.88 9.56 -0.05
N GLY A 97 11.78 8.90 0.31
CA GLY A 97 10.83 9.36 1.30
C GLY A 97 9.87 10.45 0.79
N VAL A 98 8.98 10.89 1.68
CA VAL A 98 8.02 11.97 1.43
C VAL A 98 8.32 13.10 2.40
N ASP A 99 8.54 14.31 1.89
CA ASP A 99 8.69 15.50 2.72
C ASP A 99 7.33 16.06 3.12
N TRP A 100 6.81 15.57 4.23
CA TRP A 100 5.52 16.00 4.80
C TRP A 100 5.47 17.49 5.16
N GLY A 101 6.63 18.13 5.36
CA GLY A 101 6.71 19.56 5.67
C GLY A 101 6.30 20.46 4.50
N LEU A 102 6.16 19.92 3.28
CA LEU A 102 5.69 20.69 2.13
C LEU A 102 4.17 20.96 2.16
N ALA A 103 3.42 20.32 3.06
CA ALA A 103 2.02 20.59 3.31
C ALA A 103 1.77 20.93 4.79
N ASP A 104 1.97 22.19 5.17
CA ASP A 104 1.85 22.68 6.55
C ASP A 104 0.52 22.35 7.24
N GLU A 105 -0.54 22.19 6.46
CA GLU A 105 -1.90 21.90 6.96
C GLU A 105 -2.18 20.41 7.17
N LEU A 106 -1.31 19.52 6.66
CA LEU A 106 -1.49 18.08 6.74
C LEU A 106 -0.84 17.54 8.01
N GLU A 107 -1.64 17.09 8.95
CA GLU A 107 -1.14 16.50 10.19
C GLU A 107 -0.75 15.03 9.97
N ILE A 108 0.49 14.67 10.32
CA ILE A 108 0.94 13.28 10.34
C ILE A 108 0.76 12.71 11.75
N LEU A 109 -0.17 11.78 11.88
CA LEU A 109 -0.49 11.15 13.14
C LEU A 109 0.57 10.13 13.51
N ASN A 110 1.00 10.15 14.78
CA ASN A 110 1.90 9.16 15.36
C ASN A 110 1.18 8.37 16.46
N ARG A 111 0.25 7.50 16.04
CA ARG A 111 -0.51 6.61 16.93
C ARG A 111 -0.93 5.34 16.18
N PRO A 112 -1.35 4.27 16.89
CA PRO A 112 -1.96 3.12 16.23
C PRO A 112 -3.20 3.51 15.41
N ILE A 113 -3.43 2.77 14.32
CA ILE A 113 -4.61 2.90 13.47
C ILE A 113 -5.90 2.58 14.23
N ARG A 114 -6.94 3.35 13.94
CA ARG A 114 -8.30 3.09 14.38
C ARG A 114 -9.10 2.52 13.20
N PRO A 115 -9.93 1.50 13.42
CA PRO A 115 -10.78 0.92 12.37
C PRO A 115 -11.82 1.90 11.77
N ASP A 116 -12.03 3.06 12.40
CA ASP A 116 -13.03 4.05 12.04
C ASP A 116 -12.40 5.41 11.67
N GLY A 117 -12.60 5.81 10.42
CA GLY A 117 -12.37 7.18 9.96
C GLY A 117 -10.92 7.54 9.62
N ASP A 118 -9.95 6.70 9.96
CA ASP A 118 -8.55 6.99 9.65
C ASP A 118 -8.28 6.96 8.14
N THR A 119 -7.49 7.94 7.69
CA THR A 119 -6.83 7.91 6.38
C THR A 119 -5.41 7.40 6.57
N VAL A 120 -5.04 6.40 5.78
CA VAL A 120 -3.66 5.88 5.74
C VAL A 120 -3.01 6.19 4.42
N VAL A 121 -1.70 6.43 4.46
CA VAL A 121 -0.85 6.56 3.27
C VAL A 121 0.19 5.45 3.31
N THR A 122 0.23 4.63 2.26
CA THR A 122 1.22 3.56 2.13
C THR A 122 1.93 3.64 0.78
N GLY A 123 3.12 3.04 0.70
CA GLY A 123 3.68 2.63 -0.59
C GLY A 123 3.03 1.34 -1.08
N CYS A 124 3.50 0.87 -2.24
CA CYS A 124 3.22 -0.45 -2.76
C CYS A 124 4.48 -1.11 -3.29
N TYR A 125 4.43 -2.44 -3.41
CA TYR A 125 5.46 -3.19 -4.13
C TYR A 125 5.31 -2.99 -5.65
N ALA A 126 4.08 -3.05 -6.16
CA ALA A 126 3.79 -2.88 -7.58
C ALA A 126 2.36 -2.39 -7.84
N GLY A 127 2.15 -1.75 -8.99
CA GLY A 127 0.84 -1.59 -9.63
C GLY A 127 0.72 -2.56 -10.81
N LEU A 128 -0.44 -3.20 -10.97
CA LEU A 128 -0.73 -4.10 -12.08
C LEU A 128 -1.80 -3.48 -12.99
N ALA A 129 -1.42 -3.16 -14.23
CA ALA A 129 -2.28 -2.46 -15.18
C ALA A 129 -3.50 -3.29 -15.58
N GLU A 130 -3.33 -4.53 -16.02
CA GLU A 130 -4.44 -5.37 -16.53
C GLU A 130 -5.60 -5.55 -15.54
N ALA A 131 -5.32 -5.48 -14.24
CA ALA A 131 -6.29 -5.68 -13.16
C ALA A 131 -6.62 -4.38 -12.41
N GLY A 132 -5.94 -3.27 -12.70
CA GLY A 132 -6.05 -2.04 -11.92
C GLY A 132 -5.69 -2.24 -10.44
N ALA A 133 -4.79 -3.17 -10.14
CA ALA A 133 -4.55 -3.66 -8.79
C ALA A 133 -3.26 -3.08 -8.19
N ILE A 134 -3.24 -2.98 -6.86
CA ILE A 134 -2.02 -2.73 -6.09
C ILE A 134 -1.53 -4.02 -5.47
N VAL A 135 -0.22 -4.24 -5.53
CA VAL A 135 0.44 -5.37 -4.89
C VAL A 135 1.27 -4.86 -3.73
N THR A 136 1.11 -5.49 -2.58
CA THR A 136 1.89 -5.24 -1.37
C THR A 136 2.51 -6.53 -0.89
N VAL A 137 3.66 -6.45 -0.24
CA VAL A 137 4.35 -7.61 0.34
C VAL A 137 4.55 -7.38 1.82
N SER A 138 4.54 -8.43 2.64
CA SER A 138 4.94 -8.30 4.04
C SER A 138 6.42 -7.94 4.10
N SER A 139 6.76 -6.81 4.70
CA SER A 139 8.13 -6.45 5.05
C SER A 139 8.13 -5.57 6.29
N ALA A 140 9.31 -5.25 6.84
CA ALA A 140 9.44 -4.23 7.87
C ALA A 140 8.96 -2.84 7.39
N HIS A 141 8.93 -2.64 6.07
CA HIS A 141 8.64 -1.38 5.39
C HIS A 141 7.14 -1.24 5.03
N PHE A 142 6.45 -2.36 4.79
CA PHE A 142 5.04 -2.39 4.44
C PHE A 142 4.18 -2.90 5.61
N ALA A 143 3.59 -1.95 6.35
CA ALA A 143 2.65 -2.27 7.42
C ALA A 143 1.31 -2.78 6.85
N ASN A 144 1.18 -4.10 6.76
CA ASN A 144 -0.03 -4.79 6.27
C ASN A 144 -1.31 -4.33 7.00
N GLU A 145 -1.24 -4.06 8.30
CA GLU A 145 -2.41 -3.70 9.11
C GLU A 145 -3.09 -2.40 8.65
N LEU A 146 -2.31 -1.43 8.13
CA LEU A 146 -2.84 -0.15 7.66
C LEU A 146 -3.79 -0.33 6.48
N GLN A 147 -3.53 -1.32 5.62
CA GLN A 147 -4.21 -1.52 4.34
C GLN A 147 -5.64 -2.08 4.50
N PHE A 148 -5.96 -2.68 5.64
CA PHE A 148 -7.25 -3.37 5.86
C PHE A 148 -8.17 -2.67 6.86
N LEU A 149 -7.65 -1.77 7.69
CA LEU A 149 -8.41 -1.14 8.77
C LEU A 149 -8.82 0.31 8.47
N ALA A 150 -8.15 0.97 7.52
CA ALA A 150 -8.42 2.37 7.22
C ALA A 150 -9.78 2.56 6.55
N ALA A 151 -10.43 3.70 6.78
CA ALA A 151 -11.61 4.09 6.01
C ALA A 151 -11.21 4.57 4.61
N THR A 152 -10.09 5.27 4.52
CA THR A 152 -9.51 5.77 3.28
C THR A 152 -8.06 5.29 3.16
N HIS A 153 -7.74 4.60 2.07
CA HIS A 153 -6.40 4.13 1.76
C HIS A 153 -5.84 4.90 0.58
N ILE A 154 -4.81 5.70 0.83
CA ILE A 154 -4.03 6.37 -0.21
C ILE A 154 -2.77 5.55 -0.46
N VAL A 155 -2.56 5.15 -1.71
CA VAL A 155 -1.38 4.36 -2.12
C VAL A 155 -0.52 5.21 -3.04
N VAL A 156 0.76 5.34 -2.71
CA VAL A 156 1.76 5.92 -3.60
C VAL A 156 2.33 4.83 -4.49
N VAL A 157 2.22 5.03 -5.81
CA VAL A 157 2.57 4.05 -6.84
C VAL A 157 3.64 4.66 -7.75
N PRO A 158 4.91 4.26 -7.65
CA PRO A 158 5.94 4.71 -8.56
C PRO A 158 5.66 4.20 -9.99
N VAL A 159 5.78 5.05 -11.00
CA VAL A 159 5.52 4.69 -12.40
C VAL A 159 6.42 3.55 -12.89
N GLU A 160 7.63 3.44 -12.34
CA GLU A 160 8.59 2.38 -12.62
C GLU A 160 8.21 1.02 -12.01
N ARG A 161 7.28 0.99 -11.06
CA ARG A 161 6.75 -0.23 -10.44
C ARG A 161 5.35 -0.57 -10.96
N ILE A 162 4.92 0.00 -12.10
CA ILE A 162 3.70 -0.40 -12.80
C ILE A 162 4.06 -1.46 -13.85
N PHE A 163 3.38 -2.60 -13.80
CA PHE A 163 3.54 -3.73 -14.72
C PHE A 163 2.31 -3.87 -15.59
N ALA A 164 2.50 -4.34 -16.82
CA ALA A 164 1.41 -4.58 -17.75
C ALA A 164 0.53 -5.73 -17.26
N ASP A 165 1.17 -6.86 -16.92
CA ASP A 165 0.52 -8.13 -16.66
C ASP A 165 1.18 -8.95 -15.51
N TYR A 166 0.49 -10.01 -15.08
CA TYR A 166 0.88 -10.94 -14.03
C TYR A 166 2.21 -11.59 -14.38
N GLU A 167 2.41 -11.99 -15.64
CA GLU A 167 3.64 -12.60 -16.13
C GLU A 167 4.84 -11.66 -15.98
N GLY A 168 4.69 -10.40 -16.39
CA GLY A 168 5.69 -9.36 -16.25
C GLY A 168 6.05 -9.12 -14.79
N LEU A 169 5.05 -8.97 -13.93
CA LEU A 169 5.27 -8.82 -12.49
C LEU A 169 5.92 -10.08 -11.87
N TRP A 170 5.46 -11.28 -12.22
CA TRP A 170 5.96 -12.52 -11.62
C TRP A 170 7.39 -12.84 -12.04
N SER A 171 7.79 -12.40 -13.25
CA SER A 171 9.17 -12.49 -13.71
C SER A 171 10.12 -11.70 -12.81
N VAL A 172 9.66 -10.59 -12.23
CA VAL A 172 10.42 -9.72 -11.33
C VAL A 172 10.39 -10.29 -9.93
N VAL A 173 9.21 -10.66 -9.43
CA VAL A 173 9.04 -11.28 -8.11
C VAL A 173 9.96 -12.49 -7.96
N SER A 174 10.02 -13.35 -8.97
CA SER A 174 10.86 -14.56 -8.96
C SER A 174 12.36 -14.25 -8.87
N ARG A 175 12.81 -13.11 -9.43
CA ARG A 175 14.21 -12.67 -9.35
C ARG A 175 14.50 -11.97 -8.02
N GLU A 176 13.67 -11.01 -7.62
CA GLU A 176 13.87 -10.22 -6.40
C GLU A 176 13.74 -11.08 -5.14
N PHE A 177 12.84 -12.07 -5.14
CA PHE A 177 12.61 -12.99 -4.01
C PHE A 177 13.24 -14.37 -4.23
N ALA A 178 14.27 -14.49 -5.07
CA ALA A 178 14.96 -15.76 -5.32
C ALA A 178 15.55 -16.39 -4.04
N ALA A 179 15.93 -15.56 -3.05
CA ALA A 179 16.44 -16.00 -1.76
C ALA A 179 15.33 -16.39 -0.75
N GLY A 180 14.06 -16.09 -1.05
CA GLY A 180 12.93 -16.40 -0.20
C GLY A 180 11.74 -15.47 -0.42
N MET A 181 10.54 -16.05 -0.48
CA MET A 181 9.29 -15.30 -0.63
C MET A 181 8.91 -14.53 0.65
N PRO A 182 8.24 -13.37 0.53
CA PRO A 182 7.65 -12.70 1.67
C PRO A 182 6.58 -13.58 2.30
N ARG A 183 6.32 -13.37 3.60
CA ARG A 183 5.29 -14.13 4.35
C ARG A 183 3.89 -13.94 3.77
N SER A 184 3.62 -12.78 3.17
CA SER A 184 2.39 -12.51 2.44
C SER A 184 2.65 -11.62 1.23
N MET A 185 1.86 -11.82 0.19
CA MET A 185 1.71 -10.89 -0.92
C MET A 185 0.21 -10.64 -1.11
N ASN A 186 -0.22 -9.39 -0.96
CA ASN A 186 -1.62 -9.02 -1.05
C ASN A 186 -1.87 -8.29 -2.37
N TRP A 187 -2.97 -8.62 -3.02
CA TRP A 187 -3.42 -8.02 -4.28
C TRP A 187 -4.73 -7.28 -3.99
N ILE A 188 -4.70 -5.96 -4.08
CA ILE A 188 -5.80 -5.07 -3.71
C ILE A 188 -6.40 -4.50 -4.98
N VAL A 189 -7.66 -4.85 -5.24
CA VAL A 189 -8.42 -4.44 -6.43
C VAL A 189 -9.57 -3.55 -5.97
N GLY A 190 -9.34 -2.23 -6.01
CA GLY A 190 -10.33 -1.24 -5.61
C GLY A 190 -10.67 -1.21 -4.11
N PRO A 191 -11.59 -0.34 -3.68
CA PRO A 191 -12.17 -0.39 -2.35
C PRO A 191 -13.05 -1.64 -2.20
N SER A 192 -13.30 -2.01 -0.95
CA SER A 192 -14.17 -3.16 -0.69
C SER A 192 -15.63 -2.85 -0.97
N ARG A 193 -16.23 -3.63 -1.87
CA ARG A 193 -17.66 -3.54 -2.24
C ARG A 193 -18.61 -3.74 -1.05
N THR A 194 -18.16 -4.39 0.02
CA THR A 194 -18.97 -4.56 1.24
C THR A 194 -18.93 -3.35 2.17
N ALA A 195 -17.90 -2.50 2.06
CA ALA A 195 -17.81 -1.23 2.79
C ALA A 195 -18.72 -0.13 2.18
N ASP A 196 -19.18 -0.30 0.93
CA ASP A 196 -20.03 0.64 0.18
C ASP A 196 -21.55 0.45 0.41
N LEU A 197 -21.96 -0.54 1.22
CA LEU A 197 -23.39 -0.86 1.41
C LEU A 197 -24.13 0.11 2.34
N GLY A 198 -23.52 1.23 2.76
CA GLY A 198 -24.13 2.21 3.67
C GLY A 198 -24.46 1.67 5.07
N VAL A 199 -24.13 0.41 5.35
CA VAL A 199 -24.19 -0.21 6.68
C VAL A 199 -22.97 0.30 7.45
N PRO A 200 -23.14 0.85 8.68
CA PRO A 200 -22.01 1.18 9.52
C PRO A 200 -21.09 -0.05 9.61
N SER A 201 -19.85 0.12 9.17
CA SER A 201 -18.84 -0.93 9.18
C SER A 201 -18.90 -1.65 10.53
N LYS A 202 -19.28 -2.93 10.51
CA LYS A 202 -19.06 -3.79 11.67
C LYS A 202 -17.54 -3.98 11.74
N LEU A 203 -16.91 -3.14 12.55
CA LEU A 203 -15.57 -3.30 13.12
C LEU A 203 -14.57 -4.00 12.18
N GLY A 204 -13.91 -3.27 11.27
CA GLY A 204 -12.69 -3.73 10.58
C GLY A 204 -12.81 -5.01 9.73
N ALA A 205 -14.01 -5.51 9.42
CA ALA A 205 -14.16 -6.79 8.73
C ALA A 205 -14.05 -6.69 7.19
N HIS A 206 -14.11 -5.48 6.64
CA HIS A 206 -14.40 -5.30 5.22
C HIS A 206 -13.37 -4.50 4.42
N GLY A 207 -12.29 -3.94 4.98
CA GLY A 207 -11.32 -3.17 4.20
C GLY A 207 -11.77 -1.74 3.88
N PRO A 208 -10.91 -0.93 3.22
CA PRO A 208 -11.16 0.48 3.01
C PRO A 208 -12.38 0.74 2.12
N ALA A 209 -13.16 1.74 2.51
CA ALA A 209 -14.29 2.24 1.74
C ALA A 209 -13.83 3.09 0.54
N ARG A 210 -12.63 3.66 0.62
CA ARG A 210 -12.04 4.46 -0.45
C ARG A 210 -10.60 4.04 -0.70
N VAL A 211 -10.26 3.87 -1.97
CA VAL A 211 -8.88 3.68 -2.42
C VAL A 211 -8.54 4.82 -3.38
N HIS A 212 -7.43 5.50 -3.11
CA HIS A 212 -6.90 6.58 -3.94
C HIS A 212 -5.44 6.28 -4.31
N LEU A 213 -5.13 6.32 -5.60
CA LEU A 213 -3.83 5.99 -6.13
C LEU A 213 -3.11 7.28 -6.55
N LEU A 214 -1.98 7.58 -5.91
CA LEU A 214 -1.06 8.64 -6.32
C LEU A 214 0.04 8.02 -7.18
N VAL A 215 -0.10 8.15 -8.50
CA VAL A 215 0.89 7.67 -9.47
C VAL A 215 2.03 8.69 -9.55
N VAL A 216 3.21 8.33 -9.06
CA VAL A 216 4.36 9.23 -8.93
C VAL A 216 5.40 8.93 -9.99
N GLY A 217 5.78 9.97 -10.75
CA GLY A 217 6.93 9.92 -11.64
C GLY A 217 6.62 10.37 -13.07
N GLY A 218 7.70 10.82 -13.73
CA GLY A 218 7.77 11.36 -15.08
C GLY A 218 8.50 10.40 -15.99
#